data_AF-A0A178B7Y8-F1
#
_entry.id   AF-A0A178B7Y8-F1
#
_cell.length_a   1.000
_cell.length_b   1.000
_cell.length_c   1.000
_cell.angle_alpha   90.00
_cell.angle_beta   90.00
_cell.angle_gamma   90.00
#
_symmetry.space_group_name_H-M   'P 1'
#
loop_
_entity.id
_entity.type
_entity.pdbx_description
1 polymer ?
#
loop_
_entity_poly.entity_id
_entity_poly.type
_entity_poly.pdbx_seq_one_letter_code
_entity_poly.pdbx_strand_id
1 'polypeptide(L)' 'PKALTSMNNLALTWKAQGRSVEAIVLMMGCRQRRQGVLNASHPDLQSSSEVLVRWK' A
#
# COMPACT_ATOMS: atom_id res chain seq x y z
N PRO A 1 -4.16 -2.26 11.56
CA PRO A 1 -3.75 -1.07 12.37
C PRO A 1 -3.88 0.24 11.56
N LYS A 2 -4.41 1.31 12.19
CA LYS A 2 -4.69 2.61 11.54
C LYS A 2 -3.48 3.23 10.82
N ALA A 3 -2.27 3.02 11.33
CA ALA A 3 -1.03 3.51 10.71
C ALA A 3 -0.79 2.99 9.29
N LEU A 4 -1.18 1.74 9.00
CA LEU A 4 -1.02 1.16 7.65
C LEU A 4 -2.06 1.71 6.67
N THR A 5 -3.26 2.06 7.15
CA THR A 5 -4.27 2.76 6.36
C THR A 5 -3.78 4.16 5.96
N SER A 6 -3.15 4.89 6.89
CA SER A 6 -2.55 6.20 6.59
C SER A 6 -1.41 6.10 5.56
N MET A 7 -0.57 5.07 5.61
CA MET A 7 0.46 4.84 4.60
C MET A 7 -0.12 4.56 3.20
N ASN A 8 -1.21 3.79 3.13
CA ASN A 8 -1.91 3.52 1.87
C ASN A 8 -2.44 4.82 1.24
N ASN A 9 -3.09 5.66 2.04
CA ASN A 9 -3.61 6.95 1.59
C ASN A 9 -2.49 7.90 1.16
N LEU A 10 -1.37 7.93 1.89
CA LEU A 10 -0.23 8.76 1.53
C LEU A 10 0.40 8.33 0.20
N ALA A 11 0.51 7.02 -0.05
CA ALA A 11 1.00 6.52 -1.33
C ALA A 11 0.08 6.91 -2.50
N LEU A 12 -1.24 6.86 -2.31
CA LEU A 12 -2.21 7.33 -3.31
C LEU A 12 -2.03 8.83 -3.61
N THR A 13 -1.84 9.64 -2.57
CA THR A 13 -1.57 11.07 -2.72
C THR A 13 -0.27 11.34 -3.47
N TRP A 14 0.81 10.61 -3.17
CA TRP A 14 2.09 10.75 -3.88
C TRP A 14 1.98 10.33 -5.35
N LYS A 15 1.23 9.28 -5.66
CA LYS A 15 0.93 8.87 -7.04
C LYS A 15 0.23 10.01 -7.80
N ALA A 16 -0.75 10.66 -7.18
CA ALA A 16 -1.47 11.80 -7.78
C ALA A 16 -0.58 13.04 -7.97
N GLN A 17 0.47 13.21 -7.15
CA GLN A 17 1.47 14.28 -7.30
C GLN A 17 2.57 13.95 -8.32
N GLY A 18 2.48 12.83 -9.05
CA GLY A 18 3.50 12.40 -10.01
C GLY A 18 4.71 11.70 -9.37
N ARG A 19 4.75 11.59 -8.04
CA ARG A 19 5.80 10.91 -7.26
C ARG A 19 5.58 9.39 -7.25
N SER A 20 5.57 8.81 -8.44
CA SER A 20 5.17 7.41 -8.66
C SER A 20 6.13 6.41 -8.01
N VAL A 21 7.44 6.69 -8.00
CA VAL A 21 8.44 5.78 -7.42
C VAL A 21 8.29 5.74 -5.90
N GLU A 22 8.21 6.90 -5.24
CA GLU A 22 8.04 6.95 -3.79
C GLU A 22 6.70 6.37 -3.34
N ALA A 23 5.64 6.57 -4.13
CA ALA A 23 4.33 5.95 -3.90
C ALA A 23 4.42 4.41 -3.91
N ILE A 24 5.10 3.84 -4.90
CA ILE A 24 5.26 2.39 -5.02
C ILE A 24 6.09 1.84 -3.85
N VAL A 25 7.21 2.48 -3.51
CA VAL A 25 8.06 2.08 -2.37
C VAL A 25 7.28 2.11 -1.05
N LEU A 26 6.53 3.18 -0.81
CA LEU A 26 5.70 3.32 0.39
C LEU A 26 4.61 2.23 0.46
N MET A 27 3.98 1.93 -0.68
CA MET A 27 2.96 0.90 -0.77
C MET A 27 3.52 -0.52 -0.55
N MET A 28 4.72 -0.81 -1.08
CA MET A 28 5.41 -2.08 -0.84
C MET A 28 5.70 -2.28 0.66
N GLY A 29 6.23 -1.25 1.32
CA GLY A 29 6.47 -1.30 2.77
C GLY A 29 5.18 -1.46 3.59
N CYS A 30 4.07 -0.86 3.14
CA CYS A 30 2.76 -1.06 3.75
C CYS A 30 2.29 -2.52 3.63
N ARG A 31 2.40 -3.10 2.43
CA ARG A 31 2.02 -4.49 2.15
C ARG A 31 2.84 -5.48 2.98
N GLN A 32 4.15 -5.29 3.08
CA GLN A 32 5.02 -6.19 3.84
C GLN A 32 4.70 -6.16 5.35
N ARG A 33 4.40 -4.98 5.90
CA ARG A 33 3.91 -4.87 7.29
C ARG A 33 2.51 -5.45 7.47
N ARG A 34 1.62 -5.31 6.50
CA ARG A 34 0.29 -5.95 6.54
C ARG A 34 0.43 -7.48 6.50
N GLN A 35 1.36 -8.03 5.73
CA GLN A 35 1.59 -9.47 5.63
C GLN A 35 2.11 -10.11 6.93
N GLY A 36 2.86 -9.36 7.76
CA GLY A 36 3.32 -9.85 9.06
C GLY A 36 2.28 -9.71 10.19
N VAL A 37 1.24 -8.89 10.01
CA VAL A 37 0.23 -8.59 11.05
C VAL A 37 -1.14 -9.19 10.71
N LEU A 38 -1.44 -9.37 9.43
CA LEU A 38 -2.74 -9.82 8.92
C LEU A 38 -2.55 -11.11 8.13
N ASN A 39 -3.40 -12.10 8.40
CA ASN A 39 -3.46 -13.32 7.60
C ASN A 39 -3.76 -12.98 6.13
N ALA A 40 -3.26 -13.80 5.19
CA ALA A 40 -3.32 -13.53 3.75
C ALA A 40 -4.73 -13.27 3.17
N SER A 41 -5.79 -13.67 3.89
CA SER A 41 -7.19 -13.45 3.52
C SER A 41 -7.78 -12.10 3.95
N HIS A 42 -7.02 -11.22 4.60
CA HIS A 42 -7.58 -9.95 5.06
C HIS A 42 -7.80 -8.98 3.87
N PRO A 43 -9.00 -8.36 3.72
CA PRO A 43 -9.33 -7.49 2.58
C PRO A 43 -8.32 -6.34 2.37
N ASP A 44 -7.85 -5.73 3.45
CA ASP A 44 -6.80 -4.70 3.40
C ASP A 44 -5.52 -5.15 2.69
N LEU A 45 -5.13 -6.42 2.81
CA LEU A 45 -3.93 -6.93 2.14
C LEU A 45 -4.16 -7.12 0.64
N GLN A 46 -5.38 -7.52 0.24
CA GLN A 46 -5.74 -7.66 -1.16
C GLN A 46 -5.77 -6.31 -1.87
N SER A 47 -6.44 -5.30 -1.30
CA SER A 47 -6.52 -3.96 -1.90
C SER A 47 -5.14 -3.32 -2.08
N SER A 48 -4.22 -3.47 -1.13
CA SER A 48 -2.84 -2.98 -1.30
C SER A 48 -2.07 -3.73 -2.40
N SER A 49 -2.36 -5.01 -2.60
CA SER A 49 -1.73 -5.81 -3.67
C SER A 49 -2.26 -5.40 -5.05
N GLU A 50 -3.57 -5.21 -5.19
CA GLU A 50 -4.21 -4.73 -6.42
C GLU A 50 -3.70 -3.35 -6.84
N VAL A 51 -3.57 -2.42 -5.89
CA VAL A 51 -3.02 -1.09 -6.15
C VAL A 51 -1.59 -1.17 -6.65
N LEU A 52 -0.77 -2.07 -6.10
CA LEU A 52 0.60 -2.28 -6.55
C LEU A 52 0.66 -2.85 -7.97
N VAL A 53 -0.21 -3.81 -8.29
CA VAL A 53 -0.33 -4.40 -9.64
C VAL A 53 -0.75 -3.34 -10.65
N ARG A 54 -1.70 -2.47 -10.29
CA ARG A 54 -2.19 -1.38 -11.15
C ARG A 54 -1.14 -0.27 -11.39
N TRP A 55 -0.10 -0.22 -10.56
CA TRP A 55 0.91 0.83 -10.60
C TRP A 55 2.20 0.45 -11.28
N LYS A 56 2.40 -0.85 -11.49
CA LYS A 56 3.47 -1.43 -12.29
C LYS A 56 3.08 -1.43 -13.77
#